data_AF-A0A109D563-F1
#
_entry.id   AF-A0A109D563-F1
#
_cell.length_a   1.000
_cell.length_b   1.000
_cell.length_c   1.000
_cell.angle_alpha   90.00
_cell.angle_beta   90.00
_cell.angle_gamma   90.00
#
_symmetry.space_group_name_H-M   'P 1'
#
loop_
_entity.id
_entity.type
_entity.pdbx_description
1 polymer ?
#
loop_
_entity_poly.entity_id
_entity_poly.type
_entity_poly.pdbx_seq_one_letter_code
_entity_poly.pdbx_strand_id
1 'polypeptide(L)'
;MNIPKLVSFAIFLGLIAMAVGLLTFTLSWNLWGFFGGPLPGYQIFLFPGNLTLIYFWHPIFTEEVNFWPKLFMLLFGQLLIVTSCVLVITFLKGVVCTKLHNKALKSDL
;
A
#
# COMPACT_ATOMS: atom_id res chain seq x y z
N MET A 1 -12.12 -19.73 6.88
CA MET A 1 -10.99 -18.81 6.62
C MET A 1 -10.33 -18.48 7.94
N ASN A 2 -9.03 -18.73 8.11
CA ASN A 2 -8.36 -18.46 9.39
C ASN A 2 -7.93 -16.98 9.43
N ILE A 3 -8.82 -16.13 9.96
CA ILE A 3 -8.69 -14.66 9.99
C ILE A 3 -7.33 -14.18 10.52
N PRO A 4 -6.78 -14.68 11.64
CA PRO A 4 -5.48 -14.21 12.13
C PRO A 4 -4.33 -14.48 11.15
N LYS A 5 -4.31 -15.66 10.49
CA LYS A 5 -3.29 -15.98 9.48
C LYS A 5 -3.37 -15.05 8.27
N LEU A 6 -4.59 -14.68 7.88
CA LEU A 6 -4.82 -13.74 6.79
C LEU A 6 -4.27 -12.34 7.14
N VAL A 7 -4.57 -11.85 8.34
CA VAL A 7 -4.09 -10.54 8.81
C VAL A 7 -2.57 -10.52 8.89
N SER A 8 -1.93 -11.57 9.43
CA SER A 8 -0.47 -11.68 9.44
C SER A 8 0.14 -11.64 8.04
N PHE A 9 -0.46 -12.34 7.08
CA PHE A 9 0.00 -12.33 5.69
C PHE A 9 -0.14 -10.93 5.03
N ALA A 10 -1.27 -10.25 5.28
CA ALA A 10 -1.48 -8.90 4.76
C ALA A 10 -0.48 -7.89 5.35
N ILE A 11 -0.22 -7.95 6.65
CA ILE A 11 0.79 -7.11 7.32
C ILE A 11 2.17 -7.41 6.76
N PHE A 12 2.52 -8.68 6.54
CA PHE A 12 3.81 -9.06 5.96
C PHE A 12 4.01 -8.45 4.56
N LEU A 13 2.99 -8.49 3.70
CA LEU A 13 3.04 -7.82 2.39
C LEU A 13 3.15 -6.31 2.52
N GLY A 14 2.44 -5.70 3.48
CA GLY A 14 2.57 -4.28 3.78
C GLY A 14 3.97 -3.88 4.25
N LEU A 15 4.63 -4.71 5.06
CA LEU A 15 6.01 -4.50 5.50
C LEU A 15 7.00 -4.57 4.33
N ILE A 16 6.80 -5.48 3.38
CA ILE A 16 7.61 -5.53 2.15
C ILE A 16 7.43 -4.25 1.34
N ALA A 17 6.19 -3.79 1.15
CA ALA A 17 5.92 -2.54 0.45
C ALA A 17 6.55 -1.33 1.14
N MET A 18 6.53 -1.30 2.48
CA MET A 18 7.22 -0.28 3.27
C MET A 18 8.74 -0.32 3.05
N ALA A 19 9.37 -1.49 3.05
CA ALA A 19 10.80 -1.62 2.79
C ALA A 19 11.19 -1.15 1.37
N VAL A 20 10.40 -1.55 0.36
CA VAL A 20 10.58 -1.07 -1.02
C VAL A 20 10.40 0.45 -1.10
N GLY A 21 9.40 0.99 -0.40
CA GLY A 21 9.16 2.42 -0.34
C GLY A 21 10.30 3.19 0.32
N LEU A 22 10.88 2.67 1.39
CA LEU A 22 12.03 3.26 2.07
C LEU A 22 13.24 3.37 1.14
N LEU A 23 13.58 2.27 0.47
CA LEU A 23 14.69 2.21 -0.47
C LEU A 23 14.46 3.19 -1.63
N THR A 24 13.27 3.12 -2.23
CA THR A 24 12.92 3.95 -3.39
C THR A 24 12.93 5.43 -3.01
N PHE A 25 12.31 5.83 -1.89
CA PHE A 25 12.30 7.20 -1.36
C PHE A 25 13.71 7.74 -1.15
N THR A 26 14.53 6.97 -0.45
CA THR A 26 15.91 7.35 -0.13
C THR A 26 16.74 7.50 -1.39
N LEU A 27 16.62 6.58 -2.36
CA LEU A 27 17.32 6.65 -3.63
C LEU A 27 16.91 7.88 -4.44
N SER A 28 15.62 8.15 -4.59
CA SER A 28 15.19 9.33 -5.34
C SER A 28 15.58 10.64 -4.68
N TRP A 29 15.67 10.67 -3.35
CA TRP A 29 16.12 11.88 -2.66
C TRP A 29 17.63 12.10 -2.85
N ASN A 30 18.44 11.05 -2.73
CA ASN A 30 19.90 11.15 -2.90
C ASN A 30 20.31 11.38 -4.36
N LEU A 31 19.59 10.79 -5.31
CA LEU A 31 19.86 10.93 -6.74
C LEU A 31 19.19 12.17 -7.36
N TRP A 32 18.48 12.96 -6.56
CA TRP A 32 17.75 14.15 -7.03
C TRP A 32 18.68 15.12 -7.80
N GLY A 33 19.87 15.37 -7.26
CA GLY A 33 20.86 16.26 -7.89
C GLY A 33 21.46 15.69 -9.19
N PHE A 34 21.45 14.37 -9.37
CA PHE A 34 21.98 13.71 -10.57
C PHE A 34 20.96 13.72 -11.72
N PHE A 35 19.68 13.49 -11.42
CA PHE A 35 18.61 13.51 -12.42
C PHE A 35 18.01 14.91 -12.65
N GLY A 36 18.36 15.90 -11.83
CA GLY A 36 17.75 17.23 -11.86
C GLY A 36 16.28 17.24 -11.42
N GLY A 37 15.87 16.22 -10.67
CA GLY A 37 14.47 15.99 -10.32
C GLY A 37 14.21 14.60 -9.75
N PRO A 38 12.93 14.20 -9.61
CA PRO A 38 12.57 12.88 -9.08
C PRO A 38 13.05 11.76 -10.00
N LEU A 39 13.47 10.64 -9.40
CA LEU A 39 13.94 9.47 -10.14
C LEU A 39 12.82 8.96 -11.07
N PRO A 40 13.11 8.68 -12.36
CA PRO A 40 12.10 8.17 -13.29
C PRO A 40 11.54 6.82 -12.80
N GLY A 41 10.21 6.66 -12.85
CA GLY A 41 9.52 5.43 -12.42
C GLY A 41 9.30 5.30 -10.90
N TYR A 42 9.91 6.17 -10.09
CA TYR A 42 9.75 6.21 -8.63
C TYR A 42 8.30 6.26 -8.15
N GLN A 43 7.47 7.03 -8.86
CA GLN A 43 6.08 7.26 -8.49
C GLN A 43 5.26 5.97 -8.46
N ILE A 44 5.62 4.96 -9.26
CA ILE A 44 4.92 3.69 -9.34
C ILE A 44 5.10 2.91 -8.03
N PHE A 45 6.36 2.77 -7.60
CA PHE A 45 6.70 2.07 -6.36
C PHE A 45 6.15 2.78 -5.12
N LEU A 46 6.05 4.11 -5.19
CA LEU A 46 5.59 4.94 -4.09
C LEU A 46 4.14 5.35 -4.15
N PHE A 47 3.42 4.89 -5.18
CA PHE A 47 2.03 5.22 -5.40
C PHE A 47 1.15 5.00 -4.16
N PRO A 48 1.19 3.83 -3.48
CA PRO A 48 0.31 3.59 -2.34
C PRO A 48 0.59 4.55 -1.17
N GLY A 49 1.86 4.84 -0.90
CA GLY A 49 2.25 5.84 0.10
C GLY A 49 1.83 7.27 -0.30
N ASN A 50 2.03 7.62 -1.58
CA ASN A 50 1.71 8.92 -2.13
C ASN A 50 0.20 9.23 -2.07
N LEU A 51 -0.67 8.23 -2.18
CA LEU A 51 -2.11 8.42 -2.00
C LEU A 51 -2.43 9.04 -0.64
N THR A 52 -1.85 8.50 0.44
CA THR A 52 -2.07 9.08 1.77
C THR A 52 -1.44 10.46 1.90
N LEU A 53 -0.27 10.68 1.29
CA LEU A 53 0.37 12.00 1.29
C LEU A 53 -0.50 13.06 0.62
N ILE A 54 -1.06 12.76 -0.56
CA ILE A 54 -1.85 13.72 -1.33
C ILE A 54 -3.22 13.96 -0.71
N TYR A 55 -3.92 12.89 -0.31
CA TYR A 55 -5.33 13.00 0.10
C TYR A 55 -5.54 13.18 1.60
N PHE A 56 -4.60 12.71 2.43
CA PHE A 56 -4.75 12.76 3.88
C PHE A 56 -3.79 13.77 4.51
N TRP A 57 -2.50 13.71 4.17
CA TRP A 57 -1.49 14.54 4.83
C TRP A 57 -1.39 15.96 4.27
N HIS A 58 -1.48 16.15 2.96
CA HIS A 58 -1.36 17.45 2.31
C HIS A 58 -2.44 18.46 2.74
N PRO A 59 -3.71 18.08 2.98
CA PRO A 59 -4.69 19.01 3.55
C PRO A 59 -4.40 19.41 5.00
N ILE A 60 -3.69 18.55 5.75
CA ILE A 60 -3.36 18.78 7.15
C ILE A 60 -2.10 19.63 7.27
N PHE A 61 -1.11 19.40 6.41
CA PHE A 61 0.16 20.11 6.38
C PHE A 61 0.21 21.01 5.14
N THR A 62 -0.06 22.30 5.34
CA THR A 62 -0.03 23.31 4.27
C THR A 62 1.37 23.82 3.94
N GLU A 63 2.38 23.43 4.72
CA GLU A 63 3.79 23.78 4.52
C GLU A 63 4.58 22.64 3.86
N GLU A 64 5.71 22.99 3.24
CA GLU A 64 6.64 22.01 2.68
C GLU A 64 7.22 21.11 3.77
N VAL A 65 6.70 19.89 3.83
CA VAL A 65 7.11 18.89 4.82
C VAL A 65 8.57 18.49 4.57
N ASN A 66 9.39 18.64 5.62
CA ASN A 66 10.78 18.18 5.64
C ASN A 66 10.94 16.69 5.31
N PHE A 67 12.16 16.28 4.94
CA PHE A 67 12.49 14.91 4.54
C PHE A 67 11.96 13.83 5.49
N TRP A 68 12.27 13.94 6.79
CA TRP A 68 11.95 12.92 7.80
C TRP A 68 10.45 12.72 8.01
N PRO A 69 9.65 13.78 8.27
CA PRO A 69 8.21 13.59 8.39
C PRO A 69 7.58 13.10 7.08
N LYS A 70 8.07 13.56 5.92
CA LYS A 70 7.57 13.11 4.61
C LYS A 70 7.84 11.62 4.39
N LEU A 71 9.04 11.15 4.74
CA LEU A 71 9.40 9.74 4.70
C LEU A 71 8.49 8.92 5.63
N PHE A 72 8.29 9.37 6.88
CA PHE A 72 7.43 8.66 7.83
C PHE A 72 5.99 8.53 7.32
N MET A 73 5.39 9.62 6.85
CA MET A 73 4.03 9.64 6.30
C MET A 73 3.89 8.73 5.08
N LEU A 74 4.88 8.73 4.19
CA LEU A 74 4.91 7.87 3.01
C LEU A 74 4.97 6.39 3.39
N LEU A 75 5.87 6.01 4.31
CA LEU A 75 6.05 4.64 4.75
C LEU A 75 4.83 4.12 5.49
N PHE A 76 4.24 4.96 6.33
CA PHE A 76 3.00 4.66 7.01
C PHE A 76 1.86 4.44 6.01
N GLY A 77 1.77 5.29 4.99
CA GLY A 77 0.82 5.13 3.90
C GLY A 77 1.00 3.84 3.11
N GLN A 78 2.25 3.48 2.78
CA GLN A 78 2.58 2.22 2.12
C GLN A 78 2.07 1.02 2.91
N LEU A 79 2.39 0.97 4.20
CA LEU A 79 1.98 -0.13 5.07
C LEU A 79 0.45 -0.23 5.14
N LEU A 80 -0.24 0.89 5.41
CA LEU A 80 -1.69 0.89 5.59
C LEU A 80 -2.43 0.52 4.31
N ILE A 81 -2.15 1.20 3.20
CA ILE A 81 -2.87 0.99 1.95
C ILE A 81 -2.67 -0.43 1.43
N VAL A 82 -1.44 -0.94 1.45
CA VAL A 82 -1.16 -2.30 0.97
C VAL A 82 -1.81 -3.34 1.86
N THR A 83 -1.73 -3.20 3.19
CA THR A 83 -2.38 -4.13 4.13
C THR A 83 -3.90 -4.15 3.93
N SER A 84 -4.53 -2.96 3.85
CA SER A 84 -5.96 -2.84 3.61
C SER A 84 -6.39 -3.44 2.26
N CYS A 85 -5.66 -3.16 1.17
CA CYS A 85 -5.95 -3.72 -0.14
C CYS A 85 -5.88 -5.26 -0.14
N VAL A 86 -4.83 -5.85 0.44
CA VAL A 86 -4.68 -7.31 0.51
C VAL A 86 -5.82 -7.95 1.30
N LEU A 87 -6.20 -7.34 2.42
CA LEU A 87 -7.33 -7.81 3.24
C LEU A 87 -8.64 -7.78 2.45
N VAL A 88 -8.95 -6.67 1.79
CA VAL A 88 -10.17 -6.50 0.99
C VAL A 88 -10.22 -7.51 -0.15
N ILE A 89 -9.14 -7.66 -0.92
CA ILE A 89 -9.09 -8.61 -2.05
C ILE A 89 -9.29 -10.04 -1.56
N THR A 90 -8.64 -10.42 -0.47
CA THR A 90 -8.73 -11.79 0.03
C THR A 90 -10.10 -12.08 0.64
N PHE A 91 -10.69 -11.10 1.32
CA PHE A 91 -12.06 -11.19 1.81
C PHE A 91 -13.07 -11.33 0.66
N LEU A 92 -12.96 -10.50 -0.38
CA LEU A 92 -13.80 -10.58 -1.58
C LEU A 92 -13.68 -11.94 -2.28
N LYS A 93 -12.46 -12.48 -2.44
CA LYS A 93 -12.24 -13.83 -2.97
C LYS A 93 -12.96 -14.89 -2.14
N GLY A 94 -12.88 -14.79 -0.81
CA GLY A 94 -13.61 -15.68 0.10
C GLY A 94 -15.11 -15.64 -0.13
N VAL A 95 -15.69 -14.43 -0.16
CA VAL A 95 -17.14 -14.23 -0.36
C VAL A 95 -17.61 -14.75 -1.72
N VAL A 96 -16.87 -14.47 -2.79
CA VAL A 96 -17.21 -14.92 -4.15
C VAL A 96 -17.17 -16.44 -4.25
N CYS A 97 -16.14 -17.08 -3.68
CA CYS A 97 -16.00 -18.53 -3.68
C CYS A 97 -17.18 -19.21 -2.97
N THR A 98 -17.57 -18.71 -1.79
CA THR A 98 -18.73 -19.23 -1.05
C THR A 98 -20.04 -19.04 -1.84
N LYS A 99 -20.24 -17.87 -2.47
CA LYS A 99 -21.42 -17.62 -3.30
C LYS A 99 -21.52 -18.54 -4.51
N LEU A 100 -20.39 -18.82 -5.17
CA LEU A 100 -20.34 -19.73 -6.32
C LEU A 100 -20.65 -21.17 -5.91
N HIS A 101 -20.06 -21.65 -4.83
CA HIS A 101 -20.32 -22.99 -4.30
C HIS A 101 -21.80 -23.20 -3.95
N ASN A 102 -22.42 -22.23 -3.27
CA ASN A 102 -23.85 -22.30 -2.92
C ASN A 102 -24.77 -22.28 -4.15
N LYS A 103 -24.37 -21.60 -5.24
CA LYS A 103 -25.13 -21.63 -6.50
C LYS A 103 -25.07 -23.01 -7.16
N ALA A 104 -23.91 -23.66 -7.18
CA ALA A 104 -23.74 -24.99 -7.75
C ALA A 104 -24.56 -26.05 -6.99
N LEU A 105 -24.53 -26.03 -5.65
CA LEU A 105 -25.34 -26.94 -4.84
C LEU A 105 -26.86 -26.81 -5.07
N LYS A 106 -27.34 -25.61 -5.44
CA LYS A 106 -28.76 -25.37 -5.72
C LYS A 106 -29.17 -25.77 -7.14
N SER A 107 -28.23 -25.93 -8.08
CA SER A 107 -28.54 -26.42 -9.43
C SER A 107 -28.59 -27.95 -9.52
N ASP A 108 -27.95 -28.65 -8.57
CA ASP A 108 -27.88 -30.11 -8.53
C ASP A 108 -29.05 -30.75 -7.75
N LEU A 109 -29.95 -29.94 -7.18
CA LEU A 109 -31.09 -30.35 -6.32
C LEU A 109 -32.41 -29.89 -6.93
#